data_AF-A0A2N1KM13-F1
#
_entry.id   AF-A0A2N1KM13-F1
#
_cell.length_a   1.000
_cell.length_b   1.000
_cell.length_c   1.000
_cell.angle_alpha   90.00
_cell.angle_beta   90.00
_cell.angle_gamma   90.00
#
_symmetry.space_group_name_H-M   'P 1'
#
loop_
_entity.id
_entity.type
_entity.pdbx_description
1 polymer ?
#
loop_
_entity_poly.entity_id
_entity_poly.type
_entity_poly.pdbx_seq_one_letter_code
_entity_poly.pdbx_strand_id
1 'polypeptide(L)'
;MVAKPQTKAIWKTFWILLIITVLEFVVAFSLPHHYHILKVAIFVGMTLIKAAYIMGDFMHLSQETKGLFWTILVPIVFIAWLVLALLLEGGFISTY
;
A
#
# COMPACT_ATOMS: atom_id res chain seq x y z
N MET A 1 6.89 28.30 -17.42
CA MET A 1 8.16 27.92 -16.77
C MET A 1 8.01 26.49 -16.28
N VAL A 2 8.71 25.52 -16.87
CA VAL A 2 8.62 24.11 -16.46
C VAL A 2 9.43 23.95 -15.16
N ALA A 3 8.79 23.50 -14.08
CA ALA A 3 9.45 23.25 -12.81
C ALA A 3 10.55 22.18 -12.98
N LYS A 4 11.72 22.38 -12.37
CA LYS A 4 12.84 21.43 -12.48
C LYS A 4 12.45 20.11 -11.79
N PRO A 5 12.62 18.96 -12.44
CA PRO A 5 12.30 17.67 -11.84
C PRO A 5 13.20 17.41 -10.62
N GLN A 6 12.61 17.04 -9.47
CA GLN A 6 13.32 16.65 -8.24
C GLN A 6 13.89 15.23 -8.33
N THR A 7 14.63 14.92 -9.39
CA THR A 7 15.18 13.59 -9.66
C THR A 7 16.11 13.09 -8.55
N LYS A 8 16.78 13.99 -7.82
CA LYS A 8 17.67 13.63 -6.70
C LYS A 8 16.93 13.04 -5.49
N ALA A 9 15.71 13.51 -5.21
CA ALA A 9 14.91 13.00 -4.09
C ALA A 9 14.42 11.58 -4.40
N ILE A 10 13.87 11.39 -5.60
CA ILE A 10 13.43 10.09 -6.13
C ILE A 10 14.54 9.05 -6.02
N TRP A 11 15.76 9.38 -6.46
CA TRP A 11 16.89 8.45 -6.40
C TRP A 11 17.33 8.13 -4.96
N LYS A 12 17.27 9.09 -4.04
CA LYS A 12 17.59 8.86 -2.63
C LYS A 12 16.58 7.88 -2.00
N THR A 13 15.29 8.10 -2.23
CA THR A 13 14.22 7.25 -1.68
C THR A 13 14.23 5.86 -2.33
N PHE A 14 14.52 5.77 -3.63
CA PHE A 14 14.72 4.49 -4.32
C PHE A 14 15.76 3.62 -3.63
N TRP A 15 16.93 4.18 -3.31
CA TRP A 15 18.00 3.44 -2.63
C TRP A 15 17.62 3.02 -1.20
N ILE A 16 16.94 3.88 -0.44
CA ILE A 16 16.43 3.54 0.91
C ILE A 16 15.46 2.36 0.85
N LEU A 17 14.50 2.40 -0.08
CA LEU A 17 13.49 1.35 -0.24
C LEU A 17 14.09 0.05 -0.77
N LEU A 18 15.09 0.13 -1.64
CA LEU A 18 15.83 -1.03 -2.13
C LEU A 18 16.53 -1.74 -0.98
N ILE A 19 17.22 -1.01 -0.11
CA ILE A 19 17.90 -1.57 1.06
C ILE A 19 16.91 -2.24 2.02
N ILE A 20 15.77 -1.59 2.32
CA ILE A 20 14.71 -2.18 3.16
C ILE A 20 14.20 -3.49 2.53
N THR A 21 13.95 -3.49 1.22
CA THR A 21 13.44 -4.67 0.51
C THR A 21 14.46 -5.82 0.51
N VAL A 22 15.76 -5.52 0.34
CA VAL A 22 16.82 -6.53 0.44
C VAL A 22 16.91 -7.10 1.85
N LEU A 23 16.82 -6.27 2.88
CA LEU A 23 16.77 -6.73 4.28
C LEU A 23 15.56 -7.63 4.54
N GLU A 24 14.38 -7.28 4.00
CA GLU A 24 13.18 -8.11 4.05
C GLU A 24 13.43 -9.51 3.48
N PHE A 25 14.04 -9.61 2.31
CA PHE A 25 14.37 -10.90 1.71
C PHE A 25 15.39 -11.67 2.55
N VAL A 26 16.42 -11.01 3.09
CA VAL A 26 17.41 -11.68 3.95
C VAL A 26 16.74 -12.25 5.21
N VAL A 27 15.86 -11.50 5.87
CA VAL A 27 15.08 -12.00 7.02
C VAL A 27 14.15 -13.14 6.60
N ALA A 28 13.53 -13.03 5.42
CA ALA A 28 12.67 -14.06 4.86
C ALA A 28 13.43 -15.36 4.49
N PHE A 29 14.70 -15.30 4.10
CA PHE A 29 15.47 -16.51 3.79
C PHE A 29 16.22 -17.06 5.01
N SER A 30 16.60 -16.21 5.97
CA SER A 30 17.40 -16.61 7.13
C SER A 30 16.59 -17.19 8.30
N LEU A 31 15.29 -16.87 8.44
CA LEU A 31 14.47 -17.37 9.55
C LEU A 31 13.94 -18.80 9.28
N PRO A 32 14.20 -19.78 10.17
CA PRO A 32 13.71 -21.14 10.02
C PRO A 32 12.18 -21.22 10.16
N HIS A 33 11.57 -22.20 9.47
CA HIS A 33 10.11 -22.36 9.33
C HIS A 33 9.33 -22.46 10.65
N HIS A 34 10.00 -22.78 11.76
CA HIS A 34 9.37 -22.94 13.08
C HIS A 34 8.75 -21.63 13.60
N TYR A 35 9.23 -20.46 13.14
CA TYR A 35 8.73 -19.14 13.54
C TYR A 35 7.89 -18.46 12.45
N HIS A 36 7.06 -19.21 11.74
CA HIS A 36 6.26 -18.70 10.61
C HIS A 36 5.45 -17.44 10.97
N ILE A 37 4.80 -17.41 12.13
CA ILE A 37 3.96 -16.28 12.57
C ILE A 37 4.80 -15.02 12.82
N LEU A 38 5.94 -15.15 13.50
CA LEU A 38 6.88 -14.05 13.75
C LEU A 38 7.46 -13.50 12.44
N LYS A 39 7.78 -14.40 11.51
CA LYS A 39 8.29 -14.06 10.19
C LYS A 39 7.26 -13.26 9.38
N VAL A 40 6.00 -13.70 9.37
CA VAL A 40 4.89 -12.97 8.72
C VAL A 40 4.67 -11.61 9.38
N ALA A 41 4.65 -11.53 10.71
CA ALA A 41 4.43 -10.27 11.43
C ALA A 41 5.54 -9.23 11.12
N ILE A 42 6.80 -9.67 11.10
CA ILE A 42 7.95 -8.82 10.76
C ILE A 42 7.89 -8.36 9.29
N PHE A 43 7.50 -9.24 8.38
CA PHE A 43 7.35 -8.93 6.96
C PHE A 43 6.22 -7.92 6.72
N VAL A 44 5.06 -8.12 7.36
CA VAL A 44 3.93 -7.18 7.31
C VAL A 44 4.32 -5.83 7.92
N GLY A 45 5.05 -5.81 9.04
CA GLY A 45 5.55 -4.57 9.63
C GLY A 45 6.50 -3.79 8.70
N MET A 46 7.47 -4.48 8.09
CA MET A 46 8.42 -3.85 7.17
C MET A 46 7.75 -3.35 5.88
N THR A 47 6.81 -4.11 5.32
CA THR A 47 6.02 -3.66 4.15
C THR A 47 5.19 -2.41 4.44
N LEU A 48 4.62 -2.28 5.64
CA LEU A 48 3.90 -1.05 6.05
C LEU A 48 4.83 0.16 6.17
N ILE A 49 6.01 -0.01 6.77
CA ILE A 49 7.02 1.06 6.89
C ILE A 49 7.47 1.52 5.50
N LYS A 50 7.71 0.57 4.59
CA LYS A 50 8.02 0.84 3.18
C LYS A 50 6.90 1.62 2.49
N ALA A 51 5.65 1.24 2.68
CA ALA A 51 4.50 1.94 2.11
C ALA A 51 4.41 3.39 2.61
N ALA A 52 4.67 3.62 3.91
CA ALA A 52 4.72 4.97 4.48
C ALA A 52 5.85 5.82 3.88
N TYR A 53 7.05 5.25 3.68
CA TYR A 53 8.16 5.94 3.02
C TYR A 53 7.87 6.27 1.55
N ILE A 54 7.22 5.37 0.81
CA ILE A 54 6.79 5.62 -0.57
C ILE A 54 5.77 6.77 -0.61
N MET A 55 4.78 6.74 0.29
CA MET A 55 3.76 7.79 0.40
C MET A 55 4.33 9.16 0.79
N GLY A 56 5.40 9.20 1.59
CA GLY A 56 6.00 10.47 2.02
C GLY A 56 6.84 11.16 0.95
N ASP A 57 7.69 10.40 0.23
CA ASP A 57 8.70 10.96 -0.68
C ASP A 57 8.32 10.87 -2.17
N PHE A 58 7.74 9.74 -2.62
CA PHE A 58 7.34 9.58 -4.04
C PHE A 58 6.00 10.22 -4.35
N MET A 59 5.17 10.34 -3.33
CA MET A 59 3.94 11.09 -3.42
C MET A 59 4.20 12.41 -2.70
N HIS A 60 4.49 13.47 -3.45
CA HIS A 60 4.59 14.84 -2.94
C HIS A 60 3.20 15.31 -2.46
N LEU A 61 2.71 14.72 -1.36
CA LEU A 61 1.28 14.70 -1.03
C LEU A 61 0.96 15.59 0.16
N SER A 62 1.94 16.13 0.89
CA SER A 62 1.66 16.95 2.07
C SER A 62 0.92 18.26 1.76
N GLN A 63 0.86 18.73 0.51
CA GLN A 63 0.25 20.03 0.15
C GLN A 63 -0.97 19.91 -0.80
N GLU A 64 -1.22 18.77 -1.46
CA GLU A 64 -2.34 18.59 -2.41
C GLU A 64 -3.21 17.32 -2.17
N THR A 65 -3.10 16.69 -1.01
CA THR A 65 -3.66 15.34 -0.69
C THR A 65 -5.15 15.15 -0.74
N LYS A 66 -5.95 16.21 -0.87
CA LYS A 66 -7.40 16.02 -0.94
C LYS A 66 -7.78 15.25 -2.22
N GLY A 67 -7.16 15.56 -3.36
CA GLY A 67 -7.48 14.91 -4.64
C GLY A 67 -7.16 13.42 -4.65
N LEU A 68 -5.95 13.03 -4.23
CA LEU A 68 -5.53 11.63 -4.28
C LEU A 68 -6.24 10.75 -3.26
N PHE A 69 -6.57 11.30 -2.08
CA PHE A 69 -7.41 10.61 -1.11
C PHE A 69 -8.78 10.29 -1.71
N TRP A 70 -9.41 11.25 -2.40
CA TRP A 70 -10.67 11.03 -3.12
C TRP A 70 -10.52 10.02 -4.27
N THR A 71 -9.41 10.01 -5.01
CA THR A 71 -9.16 9.03 -6.09
C THR A 71 -9.05 7.59 -5.58
N ILE A 72 -8.59 7.37 -4.35
CA ILE A 72 -8.51 6.04 -3.74
C ILE A 72 -9.82 5.68 -3.02
N LEU A 73 -10.42 6.63 -2.30
CA LEU A 73 -11.63 6.41 -1.51
C LEU A 73 -12.85 6.09 -2.40
N VAL A 74 -13.03 6.82 -3.50
CA VAL A 74 -14.17 6.64 -4.41
C VAL A 74 -14.28 5.22 -4.97
N PRO A 75 -13.23 4.61 -5.58
CA PRO A 75 -13.32 3.24 -6.08
C PRO A 75 -13.51 2.21 -4.97
N ILE A 76 -12.95 2.41 -3.78
CA ILE A 76 -13.15 1.50 -2.64
C ILE A 76 -14.61 1.51 -2.18
N VAL A 77 -15.19 2.70 -1.99
CA VAL A 77 -16.59 2.84 -1.58
C VAL A 77 -17.54 2.31 -2.66
N PHE A 78 -17.23 2.55 -3.94
CA PHE A 78 -18.01 2.02 -5.06
C PHE A 78 -18.03 0.48 -5.10
N ILE A 79 -16.89 -0.17 -4.87
CA ILE A 79 -16.81 -1.63 -4.81
C ILE A 79 -17.59 -2.16 -3.60
N ALA A 80 -17.42 -1.56 -2.41
CA ALA A 80 -18.15 -1.98 -1.21
C ALA A 80 -19.67 -1.85 -1.40
N TRP A 81 -20.12 -0.77 -2.03
CA TRP A 81 -21.52 -0.56 -2.40
C TRP A 81 -22.02 -1.63 -3.38
N LEU A 82 -21.27 -1.95 -4.43
CA LEU A 82 -21.64 -2.99 -5.40
C LEU A 82 -21.80 -4.36 -4.74
N VAL A 83 -20.89 -4.73 -3.84
CA VAL A 83 -20.99 -6.00 -3.10
C VAL A 83 -22.25 -6.02 -2.24
N LEU A 84 -22.56 -4.93 -1.53
CA LEU A 84 -23.79 -4.82 -0.74
C LEU A 84 -25.05 -4.91 -1.61
N ALA A 85 -25.08 -4.21 -2.75
CA ALA A 85 -26.22 -4.24 -3.68
C ALA A 85 -26.47 -5.66 -4.22
N LEU A 86 -25.41 -6.37 -4.64
CA LEU A 86 -25.50 -7.76 -5.09
C LEU A 86 -25.99 -8.71 -4.00
N LEU A 87 -25.59 -8.51 -2.76
CA LEU A 87 -26.07 -9.33 -1.63
C LEU A 87 -27.55 -9.07 -1.34
N LEU A 88 -28.01 -7.82 -1.43
CA LEU A 88 -29.40 -7.46 -1.22
C LEU A 88 -30.31 -7.97 -2.35
N GLU A 89 -29.93 -7.77 -3.61
CA GLU A 89 -30.68 -8.29 -4.76
C GLU A 89 -30.63 -9.83 -4.84
N GLY A 90 -29.46 -10.43 -4.59
CA GLY A 90 -29.31 -11.88 -4.56
C GLY A 90 -30.12 -12.54 -3.43
N GLY A 91 -30.19 -11.90 -2.26
CA GLY A 91 -31.04 -12.34 -1.15
C GLY A 91 -32.53 -12.18 -1.43
N PHE A 92 -32.93 -11.11 -2.13
CA PHE A 92 -34.31 -10.87 -2.54
C PHE A 92 -34.81 -11.96 -3.52
N ILE A 93 -33.98 -12.39 -4.46
CA ILE A 93 -34.31 -13.45 -5.42
C ILE A 93 -34.46 -14.82 -4.74
N SER A 94 -33.73 -15.08 -3.65
CA SER A 94 -33.82 -16.36 -2.92
C SER A 94 -35.11 -16.54 -2.12
N THR A 95 -35.91 -15.49 -1.93
CA THR A 95 -37.11 -15.53 -1.08
C THR A 95 -38.43 -15.71 -1.85
N TYR A 96 -38.39 -15.71 -3.19
CA TYR A 96 -39.54 -15.97 -4.08
C TYR A 96 -39.51 -17.37 -4.68
#